data_AF-A0AAW2E5B8-F1
#
_entry.id   AF-A0AAW2E5B8-F1
#
_cell.length_a   1.000
_cell.length_b   1.000
_cell.length_c   1.000
_cell.angle_alpha   90.00
_cell.angle_beta   90.00
_cell.angle_gamma   90.00
#
_symmetry.space_group_name_H-M   'P 1'
#
loop_
_entity.id
_entity.type
_entity.pdbx_description
1 polymer ?
#
loop_
_entity_poly.entity_id
_entity_poly.type
_entity_poly.pdbx_seq_one_letter_code
_entity_poly.pdbx_strand_id
1 'polypeptide(L)'
;MNKGDPSVFLYHKFIITSFISNKDWGQHPSLLKTLKGLKSITGSNLHYSYHDYMDAFEKVLFYQNKNFDHSWFLMFDKKFSSTIPPWFLKWWEMFGSAPQIFLDLLQDTLRYFSLRCRLTPHGEQFLAILHMTIMYRIHWISMWNYDIK
;
A
#
# COMPACT_ATOMS: atom_id res chain seq x y z
N MET A 1 18.50 6.45 7.77
CA MET A 1 19.57 7.25 7.14
C MET A 1 20.79 6.37 6.94
N ASN A 2 21.46 6.49 5.79
CA ASN A 2 22.74 5.81 5.57
C ASN A 2 23.82 6.43 6.47
N LYS A 3 24.69 5.59 7.06
CA LYS A 3 25.78 6.04 7.93
C LYS A 3 26.91 6.75 7.16
N GLY A 4 27.10 6.43 5.88
CA GLY A 4 28.12 7.05 5.03
C GLY A 4 27.66 8.33 4.32
N ASP A 5 26.37 8.44 4.01
CA ASP A 5 25.76 9.63 3.39
C ASP A 5 24.34 9.88 3.95
N PRO A 6 24.19 10.79 4.93
CA PRO A 6 22.90 11.08 5.54
C PRO A 6 21.83 11.62 4.57
N SER A 7 22.24 12.10 3.38
CA SER A 7 21.30 12.55 2.34
C SER A 7 20.57 11.39 1.64
N VAL A 8 21.05 10.15 1.82
CA VAL A 8 20.44 8.96 1.23
C VAL A 8 19.43 8.35 2.19
N PHE A 9 18.17 8.41 1.78
CA PHE A 9 17.09 7.66 2.40
C PHE A 9 17.15 6.21 1.93
N LEU A 10 17.50 5.31 2.85
CA LEU A 10 17.53 3.86 2.60
C LEU A 10 16.14 3.24 2.62
N TYR A 11 15.22 3.84 3.37
CA TYR A 11 13.88 3.31 3.49
C TYR A 11 12.85 4.37 3.85
N HIS A 12 11.61 4.08 3.48
CA HIS A 12 10.43 4.85 3.89
C HIS A 12 9.41 3.92 4.57
N LYS A 13 8.62 4.49 5.48
CA LYS A 13 7.44 3.81 6.02
C LYS A 13 6.22 4.22 5.20
N PHE A 14 5.48 3.24 4.71
CA PHE A 14 4.18 3.43 4.07
C PHE A 14 3.10 2.92 5.02
N ILE A 15 2.31 3.82 5.59
CA ILE A 15 1.23 3.48 6.51
C ILE A 15 -0.11 3.75 5.84
N ILE A 16 -0.87 2.69 5.58
CA ILE A 16 -2.23 2.77 5.02
C ILE A 16 -3.20 3.03 6.18
N THR A 17 -3.71 4.26 6.26
CA THR A 17 -4.65 4.67 7.33
C THR A 17 -6.11 4.47 6.94
N SER A 18 -6.44 4.75 5.68
CA SER A 18 -7.79 4.65 5.15
C SER A 18 -7.78 4.67 3.62
N PHE A 19 -8.88 4.24 3.00
CA PHE A 19 -9.11 4.43 1.57
C PHE A 19 -10.25 5.42 1.35
N ILE A 20 -10.09 6.29 0.34
CA ILE A 20 -11.20 7.09 -0.17
C ILE A 20 -11.92 6.22 -1.19
N SER A 21 -13.20 5.92 -0.96
CA SER A 21 -14.00 5.19 -1.95
C SER A 21 -14.43 6.13 -3.08
N ASN A 22 -14.84 5.56 -4.22
CA ASN A 22 -15.43 6.35 -5.31
C ASN A 22 -16.67 7.15 -4.82
N LYS A 23 -17.49 6.53 -3.96
CA LYS A 23 -18.67 7.19 -3.36
C LYS A 23 -18.28 8.38 -2.47
N ASP A 24 -17.14 8.28 -1.78
CA ASP A 24 -16.62 9.35 -0.91
C ASP A 24 -15.77 10.38 -1.67
N TRP A 25 -15.47 10.13 -2.95
CA TRP A 25 -14.70 11.06 -3.77
C TRP A 25 -15.50 12.31 -4.10
N GLY A 26 -16.78 12.16 -4.42
CA GLY A 26 -17.69 13.23 -4.80
C GLY A 26 -18.70 12.75 -5.84
N GLN A 27 -19.18 13.67 -6.68
CA GLN A 27 -20.18 13.34 -7.71
C GLN A 27 -19.62 12.47 -8.86
N HIS A 28 -18.33 12.60 -9.18
CA HIS A 28 -17.69 11.87 -10.28
C HIS A 28 -16.17 11.65 -10.03
N PRO A 29 -15.56 10.52 -10.45
CA PRO A 29 -14.12 10.25 -10.31
C PRO A 29 -13.19 11.33 -10.88
N SER A 30 -13.58 11.97 -11.97
CA SER A 30 -12.82 13.06 -12.62
C SER A 30 -12.92 14.39 -11.87
N LEU A 31 -13.72 14.47 -10.80
CA LEU A 31 -13.78 15.66 -9.97
C LEU A 31 -12.39 15.94 -9.39
N LEU A 32 -11.87 17.12 -9.68
CA LEU A 32 -10.56 17.56 -9.22
C LEU A 32 -10.65 18.05 -7.77
N LYS A 33 -9.79 17.49 -6.92
CA LYS A 33 -9.53 17.96 -5.56
C LYS A 33 -8.22 18.74 -5.54
N THR A 34 -8.14 19.76 -4.68
CA THR A 34 -6.90 20.52 -4.49
C THR A 34 -6.02 19.82 -3.45
N LEU A 35 -4.77 19.54 -3.82
CA LEU A 35 -3.78 18.97 -2.93
C LEU A 35 -3.25 20.07 -2.00
N LYS A 36 -3.54 19.92 -0.70
CA LYS A 36 -3.13 20.89 0.32
C LYS A 36 -1.68 20.64 0.74
N GLY A 37 -0.97 21.71 1.10
CA GLY A 37 0.36 21.62 1.72
C GLY A 37 1.56 21.60 0.77
N LEU A 38 1.34 21.55 -0.55
CA LEU A 38 2.44 21.59 -1.54
C LEU A 38 2.65 22.94 -2.22
N LYS A 39 1.75 23.91 -2.02
CA LYS A 39 1.81 25.23 -2.69
C LYS A 39 3.14 25.96 -2.48
N SER A 40 3.76 25.82 -1.30
CA SER A 40 5.07 26.41 -1.01
C SER A 40 6.22 25.78 -1.80
N ILE A 41 6.07 24.54 -2.24
CA ILE A 41 7.08 23.78 -2.98
C ILE A 41 6.85 23.94 -4.49
N THR A 42 5.59 23.89 -4.92
CA THR A 42 5.22 23.83 -6.34
C THR A 42 4.91 25.19 -6.96
N GLY A 43 4.76 26.24 -6.14
CA GLY A 43 4.38 27.59 -6.58
C GLY A 43 2.92 27.72 -7.06
N SER A 44 2.20 26.62 -7.22
CA SER A 44 0.83 26.56 -7.71
C SER A 44 -0.02 25.55 -6.95
N ASN A 45 -1.34 25.69 -7.01
CA ASN A 45 -2.25 24.68 -6.50
C ASN A 45 -2.20 23.46 -7.41
N LEU A 46 -1.85 22.30 -6.86
CA LEU A 46 -1.96 21.04 -7.57
C LEU A 46 -3.38 20.49 -7.42
N HIS A 47 -3.90 19.99 -8.53
CA HIS A 47 -5.21 19.37 -8.61
C HIS A 47 -5.05 17.90 -8.99
N TYR A 48 -5.91 17.04 -8.43
CA TYR A 48 -5.85 15.60 -8.68
C TYR A 48 -7.26 15.00 -8.70
N SER A 49 -7.48 14.05 -9.60
CA SER A 49 -8.69 13.25 -9.72
C SER A 49 -8.59 11.96 -8.91
N TYR A 50 -9.67 11.18 -8.87
CA TYR A 50 -9.66 9.85 -8.24
C TYR A 50 -8.71 8.89 -8.96
N HIS A 51 -8.57 9.06 -10.28
CA HIS A 51 -7.63 8.29 -11.08
C HIS A 51 -6.18 8.62 -10.70
N ASP A 52 -5.86 9.90 -10.53
CA ASP A 52 -4.53 10.33 -10.06
C ASP A 52 -4.23 9.79 -8.66
N TYR A 53 -5.23 9.70 -7.78
CA TYR A 53 -5.09 9.07 -6.46
C TYR A 53 -4.76 7.58 -6.55
N MET A 54 -5.46 6.81 -7.39
CA MET A 54 -5.17 5.39 -7.62
C MET A 54 -3.78 5.21 -8.24
N ASP A 55 -3.46 6.01 -9.26
CA ASP A 55 -2.16 6.00 -9.94
C ASP A 55 -1.01 6.37 -9.00
N ALA A 56 -1.20 7.36 -8.12
CA ALA A 56 -0.19 7.72 -7.12
C ALA A 56 0.06 6.55 -6.16
N PHE A 57 -0.99 5.83 -5.78
CA PHE A 57 -0.88 4.65 -4.91
C PHE A 57 -0.10 3.51 -5.60
N GLU A 58 -0.28 3.30 -6.90
CA GLU A 58 0.50 2.34 -7.68
C GLU A 58 1.96 2.79 -7.83
N LYS A 59 2.19 4.06 -8.15
CA LYS A 59 3.52 4.57 -8.54
C LYS A 59 4.44 4.88 -7.38
N VAL A 60 3.90 5.14 -6.18
CA VAL A 60 4.69 5.52 -5.00
C VAL A 60 5.80 4.51 -4.68
N LEU A 61 5.53 3.21 -4.85
CA LEU A 61 6.52 2.18 -4.53
C LEU A 61 7.64 2.07 -5.56
N PHE A 62 7.54 2.70 -6.73
CA PHE A 62 8.61 2.72 -7.74
C PHE A 62 9.73 3.70 -7.42
N TYR A 63 9.59 4.53 -6.39
CA TYR A 63 10.70 5.39 -5.95
C TYR A 63 11.93 4.54 -5.63
N GLN A 64 13.08 5.01 -6.10
CA GLN A 64 14.39 4.48 -5.77
C GLN A 64 15.32 5.61 -5.35
N ASN A 65 16.31 5.26 -4.53
CA ASN A 65 17.43 6.15 -4.28
C ASN A 65 18.51 5.97 -5.36
N LYS A 66 19.52 6.85 -5.34
CA LYS A 66 20.63 6.84 -6.31
C LYS A 66 21.44 5.54 -6.35
N ASN A 67 21.32 4.69 -5.33
CA ASN A 67 22.05 3.42 -5.20
C ASN A 67 21.18 2.20 -5.57
N PHE A 68 19.89 2.40 -5.90
CA PHE A 68 18.93 1.32 -6.16
C PHE A 68 18.78 0.31 -5.00
N ASP A 69 19.03 0.75 -3.76
CA ASP A 69 18.93 -0.09 -2.54
C ASP A 69 17.79 0.38 -1.61
N HIS A 70 16.81 1.12 -2.16
CA HIS A 70 15.69 1.65 -1.38
C HIS A 70 14.67 0.55 -1.04
N SER A 71 14.13 0.62 0.18
CA SER A 71 13.09 -0.28 0.67
C SER A 71 11.90 0.44 1.28
N TRP A 72 10.74 -0.19 1.17
CA TRP A 72 9.49 0.26 1.77
C TRP A 72 9.09 -0.66 2.91
N PHE A 73 8.84 -0.08 4.08
CA PHE A 73 8.21 -0.77 5.20
C PHE A 73 6.72 -0.47 5.19
N LEU A 74 5.92 -1.46 4.83
CA LEU A 74 4.48 -1.29 4.62
C LEU A 74 3.68 -1.86 5.78
N MET A 75 2.61 -1.14 6.12
CA MET A 75 1.68 -1.57 7.15
C MET A 75 0.32 -0.89 7.03
N PHE A 76 -0.69 -1.53 7.60
CA PHE A 76 -1.96 -0.87 7.91
C PHE A 76 -1.85 -0.18 9.28
N ASP A 77 -2.51 0.97 9.42
CA ASP A 77 -2.61 1.64 10.70
C ASP A 77 -3.32 0.76 11.74
N LYS A 78 -2.98 0.93 13.03
CA LYS A 78 -3.58 0.14 14.12
C LYS A 78 -5.10 0.32 14.24
N LYS A 79 -5.61 1.47 13.80
CA LYS A 79 -7.03 1.84 13.79
C LYS A 79 -7.65 1.73 12.39
N PHE A 80 -6.99 1.07 11.45
CA PHE A 80 -7.53 0.87 10.12
C PHE A 80 -8.90 0.17 10.18
N SER A 81 -9.92 0.82 9.63
CA SER A 81 -11.30 0.32 9.59
C SER A 81 -12.00 0.59 8.26
N SER A 82 -11.26 1.03 7.24
CA SER A 82 -11.82 1.35 5.94
C SER A 82 -12.14 0.09 5.14
N THR A 83 -13.21 0.16 4.35
CA THR A 83 -13.49 -0.86 3.33
C THR A 83 -12.40 -0.84 2.26
N ILE A 84 -11.86 -2.01 1.96
CA ILE A 84 -10.84 -2.18 0.93
C ILE A 84 -11.49 -1.98 -0.45
N PRO A 85 -10.99 -1.06 -1.29
CA PRO A 85 -11.55 -0.86 -2.62
C PRO A 85 -11.10 -1.98 -3.58
N PRO A 86 -11.92 -2.37 -4.58
CA PRO A 86 -11.56 -3.46 -5.51
C PRO A 86 -10.25 -3.24 -6.26
N TRP A 87 -9.93 -2.00 -6.65
CA TRP A 87 -8.68 -1.68 -7.36
C TRP A 87 -7.43 -2.00 -6.52
N PHE A 88 -7.54 -2.02 -5.19
CA PHE A 88 -6.42 -2.34 -4.31
C PHE A 88 -6.02 -3.82 -4.40
N LEU A 89 -6.89 -4.70 -4.88
CA LEU A 89 -6.54 -6.11 -5.09
C LEU A 89 -5.40 -6.26 -6.09
N LYS A 90 -5.46 -5.55 -7.23
CA LYS A 90 -4.38 -5.54 -8.23
C LYS A 90 -3.06 -5.04 -7.64
N TRP A 91 -3.13 -4.00 -6.82
CA TRP A 91 -1.95 -3.47 -6.13
C TRP A 91 -1.39 -4.50 -5.13
N TRP A 92 -2.26 -5.16 -4.37
CA TRP A 92 -1.87 -6.19 -3.40
C TRP A 92 -1.24 -7.41 -4.07
N GLU A 93 -1.74 -7.84 -5.23
CA GLU A 93 -1.13 -8.93 -5.99
C GLU A 93 0.30 -8.61 -6.45
N MET A 94 0.60 -7.32 -6.70
CA MET A 94 1.92 -6.89 -7.14
C MET A 94 2.88 -6.60 -5.96
N PHE A 95 2.37 -6.01 -4.88
CA PHE A 95 3.21 -5.43 -3.81
C PHE A 95 2.89 -5.92 -2.40
N GLY A 96 1.83 -6.70 -2.24
CA GLY A 96 1.39 -7.25 -0.97
C GLY A 96 2.35 -8.31 -0.44
N SER A 97 2.09 -8.74 0.80
CA SER A 97 2.81 -9.89 1.36
C SER A 97 2.41 -11.16 0.62
N ALA A 98 3.41 -12.00 0.35
CA ALA A 98 3.21 -13.30 -0.29
C ALA A 98 3.20 -14.43 0.75
N PRO A 99 2.41 -15.51 0.59
CA PRO A 99 2.43 -16.62 1.56
C PRO A 99 3.80 -17.28 1.69
N GLN A 100 4.62 -17.26 0.63
CA GLN A 100 5.91 -17.95 0.58
C GLN A 100 6.98 -17.29 1.45
N ILE A 101 6.81 -16.02 1.83
CA ILE A 101 7.74 -15.35 2.74
C ILE A 101 7.46 -15.67 4.23
N PHE A 102 6.33 -16.31 4.52
CA PHE A 102 5.99 -16.72 5.87
C PHE A 102 6.71 -18.02 6.24
N LEU A 103 7.18 -18.11 7.49
CA LEU A 103 7.65 -19.36 8.08
C LEU A 103 6.53 -20.41 8.06
N ASP A 104 6.87 -21.70 8.06
CA ASP A 104 5.90 -22.81 7.96
C ASP A 104 4.72 -22.68 8.93
N LEU A 105 5.02 -22.31 10.19
CA LEU A 105 3.98 -22.09 11.22
C LEU A 105 2.96 -21.00 10.81
N LEU A 106 3.42 -19.93 10.17
CA LEU A 106 2.56 -18.84 9.70
C LEU A 106 1.79 -19.24 8.44
N GLN A 107 2.34 -20.10 7.58
CA GLN A 107 1.62 -20.68 6.45
C GLN A 107 0.47 -21.59 6.91
N ASP A 108 0.73 -22.44 7.90
CA ASP A 108 -0.30 -23.27 8.54
C ASP A 108 -1.38 -22.41 9.19
N THR A 109 -0.97 -21.33 9.86
CA THR A 109 -1.88 -20.34 10.45
C THR A 109 -2.73 -19.67 9.36
N LEU A 110 -2.15 -19.29 8.23
CA LEU A 110 -2.87 -18.69 7.10
C LEU A 110 -3.90 -19.67 6.51
N ARG A 111 -3.54 -20.96 6.38
CA ARG A 111 -4.48 -22.00 5.90
C ARG A 111 -5.62 -22.21 6.89
N TYR A 112 -5.34 -22.24 8.19
CA TYR A 112 -6.38 -22.33 9.21
C TYR A 112 -7.29 -21.09 9.18
N PHE A 113 -6.68 -19.90 9.07
CA PHE A 113 -7.38 -18.63 8.97
C PHE A 113 -8.31 -18.60 7.76
N SER A 114 -7.85 -19.01 6.57
CA SER A 114 -8.69 -19.01 5.35
C SER A 114 -9.92 -19.91 5.46
N LEU A 115 -9.84 -20.99 6.24
CA LEU A 115 -10.97 -21.92 6.45
C LEU A 115 -11.98 -21.45 7.50
N ARG A 116 -11.57 -20.55 8.40
CA ARG A 116 -12.36 -20.15 9.57
C ARG A 116 -12.79 -18.69 9.56
N CYS A 117 -12.10 -17.85 8.79
CA CYS A 117 -12.39 -16.44 8.70
C CYS A 117 -13.77 -16.23 8.09
N ARG A 118 -14.64 -15.54 8.82
CA ARG A 118 -15.96 -15.15 8.32
C ARG A 118 -15.84 -13.78 7.70
N LEU A 119 -15.95 -13.73 6.38
CA LEU A 119 -15.87 -12.51 5.62
C LEU A 119 -17.27 -12.05 5.20
N THR A 120 -17.41 -10.76 4.94
CA THR A 120 -18.59 -10.26 4.24
C THR A 120 -18.52 -10.66 2.76
N PRO A 121 -19.63 -10.65 2.01
CA PRO A 121 -19.60 -10.92 0.56
C PRO A 121 -18.62 -10.04 -0.22
N HIS A 122 -18.41 -8.80 0.25
CA HIS A 122 -17.35 -7.92 -0.28
C HIS A 122 -15.95 -8.43 0.06
N GLY A 123 -15.74 -8.86 1.30
CA GLY A 123 -14.46 -9.37 1.78
C GLY A 123 -14.01 -10.66 1.09
N GLU A 124 -14.93 -11.53 0.70
CA GLU A 124 -14.62 -12.81 0.01
C GLU A 124 -13.93 -12.63 -1.35
N GLN A 125 -13.99 -11.43 -1.93
CA GLN A 125 -13.30 -11.09 -3.20
C GLN A 125 -11.79 -10.93 -3.04
N PHE A 126 -11.29 -10.84 -1.80
CA PHE A 126 -9.89 -10.58 -1.49
C PHE A 126 -9.19 -11.80 -0.92
N LEU A 127 -7.87 -11.88 -1.14
CA LEU A 127 -7.03 -12.97 -0.64
C LEU A 127 -7.05 -13.03 0.89
N ALA A 128 -7.10 -14.25 1.44
CA ALA A 128 -7.08 -14.47 2.89
C ALA A 128 -5.85 -13.84 3.58
N ILE A 129 -4.70 -13.80 2.89
CA ILE A 129 -3.48 -13.17 3.42
C ILE A 129 -3.62 -11.66 3.59
N LEU A 130 -4.42 -10.97 2.75
CA LEU A 130 -4.72 -9.55 2.93
C LEU A 130 -5.51 -9.34 4.21
N HIS A 131 -6.56 -10.13 4.43
CA HIS A 131 -7.36 -10.07 5.65
C HIS A 131 -6.54 -10.38 6.89
N MET A 132 -5.74 -11.45 6.86
CA MET A 132 -4.82 -11.79 7.95
C MET A 132 -3.85 -10.63 8.23
N THR A 133 -3.30 -10.01 7.17
CA THR A 133 -2.37 -8.88 7.30
C THR A 133 -3.03 -7.70 8.01
N ILE A 134 -4.26 -7.34 7.62
CA ILE A 134 -4.99 -6.23 8.24
C ILE A 134 -5.37 -6.57 9.68
N MET A 135 -5.97 -7.74 9.92
CA MET A 135 -6.48 -8.15 11.24
C MET A 135 -5.37 -8.29 12.28
N TYR A 136 -4.26 -8.92 11.90
CA TYR A 136 -3.12 -9.17 12.78
C TYR A 136 -2.04 -8.10 12.69
N ARG A 137 -2.23 -7.05 11.86
CA ARG A 137 -1.29 -5.95 11.67
C ARG A 137 0.10 -6.45 11.27
N ILE A 138 0.11 -7.38 10.31
CA ILE A 138 1.35 -7.92 9.76
C ILE A 138 1.99 -6.82 8.92
N HIS A 139 3.27 -6.56 9.20
CA HIS A 139 4.07 -5.62 8.43
C HIS A 139 4.83 -6.41 7.37
N TRP A 140 5.10 -5.79 6.22
CA TRP A 140 5.92 -6.41 5.20
C TRP A 140 6.88 -5.40 4.58
N ILE A 141 7.89 -5.91 3.91
CA ILE A 141 8.92 -5.11 3.25
C ILE A 141 8.77 -5.32 1.75
N SER A 142 8.82 -4.22 0.99
CA SER A 142 8.93 -4.25 -0.46
C SER A 142 10.23 -3.57 -0.89
N MET A 143 10.93 -4.17 -1.85
CA MET A 143 12.17 -3.68 -2.43
C MET A 143 12.22 -4.14 -3.89
N TRP A 144 12.81 -3.31 -4.74
CA TRP A 144 13.06 -3.67 -6.13
C TRP A 144 14.50 -4.15 -6.28
N ASN A 145 14.66 -5.27 -6.98
CA ASN A 145 15.95 -5.70 -7.49
C ASN A 145 15.96 -5.48 -9.00
N TYR A 146 16.89 -4.65 -9.48
CA TYR A 146 17.06 -4.40 -10.90
C TYR A 146 18.06 -5.42 -11.46
N ASP A 147 17.58 -6.32 -12.30
CA ASP A 147 18.44 -7.15 -13.15
C ASP A 147 18.62 -6.42 -14.48
N ILE A 148 19.65 -5.57 -14.55
CA ILE A 148 20.04 -4.90 -15.80
C ILE A 148 20.85 -5.91 -16.60
N LYS A 149 20.20 -6.58 -17.54
CA LYS A 149 20.85 -7.45 -18.53
C LYS A 149 21.42 -6.66 -19.69
#